data_AF-A0A382VAX7-F1
#
_entry.id   AF-A0A382VAX7-F1
#
_cell.length_a   1.000
_cell.length_b   1.000
_cell.length_c   1.000
_cell.angle_alpha   90.00
_cell.angle_beta   90.00
_cell.angle_gamma   90.00
#
_symmetry.space_group_name_H-M   'P 1'
#
loop_
_entity.id
_entity.type
_entity.pdbx_description
1 polymer ?
#
loop_
_entity_poly.entity_id
_entity_poly.type
_entity_poly.pdbx_seq_one_letter_code
_entity_poly.pdbx_strand_id
1 'polypeptide(L)'
;MVEAITNHEPFLKIYLHSLMFFFLCLAGAAGEAHTNPIVLDQGSPVSLLTERHVSDKTVLIALGELAFKSEVLLEASRSFGVHVSCDSCHPDGGTTKLLFIQGLSGKPGTIDITNRAMTLYEDGSFNPVNVPSIFGARHTPPYSRSGNFPTLRDFTRFVVVEEFGGIEPGVLTLDALVAYEESLNFLQNSMINEEGELSVGSSDSAKRGEQLFWKPFSKEMDVKCATCHDPKGFFVDGKKHDIGTGVTVDTPTLRDLLITAPYMHD
;
A
#
# COMPACT_ATOMS: atom_id res chain seq x y z
N MET A 1 -83.76 -36.35 11.05
CA MET A 1 -83.97 -35.45 9.91
C MET A 1 -82.87 -35.79 8.90
N VAL A 2 -83.27 -36.51 7.86
CA VAL A 2 -82.55 -36.82 6.59
C VAL A 2 -81.24 -37.63 6.67
N GLU A 3 -81.37 -38.89 6.23
CA GLU A 3 -80.35 -39.83 5.77
C GLU A 3 -79.74 -39.40 4.41
N ALA A 4 -78.59 -40.00 4.05
CA ALA A 4 -78.26 -40.59 2.73
C ALA A 4 -76.79 -40.34 2.36
N ILE A 5 -75.90 -41.33 2.26
CA ILE A 5 -75.84 -42.49 1.33
C ILE A 5 -75.15 -42.12 -0.01
N THR A 6 -73.87 -42.53 -0.08
CA THR A 6 -73.19 -43.29 -1.15
C THR A 6 -72.90 -42.73 -2.55
N ASN A 7 -71.75 -43.21 -3.05
CA ASN A 7 -71.40 -43.64 -4.43
C ASN A 7 -71.10 -42.58 -5.50
N HIS A 8 -69.85 -42.55 -5.98
CA HIS A 8 -69.46 -43.15 -7.28
C HIS A 8 -67.95 -42.99 -7.60
N GLU A 9 -67.29 -44.12 -7.88
CA GLU A 9 -66.01 -44.39 -8.58
C GLU A 9 -65.92 -43.78 -10.02
N PRO A 10 -64.83 -43.88 -10.84
CA PRO A 10 -63.48 -44.48 -10.64
C PRO A 10 -62.28 -43.73 -11.31
N PHE A 11 -61.07 -44.34 -11.22
CA PHE A 11 -59.87 -44.22 -12.09
C PHE A 11 -59.10 -42.88 -12.16
N LEU A 12 -57.86 -42.88 -11.64
CA LEU A 12 -56.64 -43.04 -12.46
C LEU A 12 -55.39 -43.15 -11.55
N LYS A 13 -54.64 -44.24 -11.72
CA LYS A 13 -53.23 -44.34 -11.29
C LYS A 13 -52.45 -43.15 -11.87
N ILE A 14 -51.56 -42.53 -11.10
CA ILE A 14 -50.16 -42.23 -11.49
C ILE A 14 -49.41 -41.66 -10.29
N TYR A 15 -48.23 -42.23 -10.09
CA TYR A 15 -47.13 -41.92 -9.19
C TYR A 15 -46.89 -40.44 -8.87
N LEU A 16 -46.56 -40.13 -7.62
CA LEU A 16 -45.18 -39.76 -7.23
C LEU A 16 -45.07 -39.73 -5.69
N HIS A 17 -44.12 -40.51 -5.16
CA HIS A 17 -43.74 -40.48 -3.74
C HIS A 17 -43.08 -39.15 -3.42
N SER A 18 -43.63 -38.37 -2.49
CA SER A 18 -42.85 -37.41 -1.72
C SER A 18 -43.67 -36.93 -0.52
N LEU A 19 -43.40 -37.48 0.67
CA LEU A 19 -43.41 -36.78 1.96
C LEU A 19 -43.22 -37.78 3.12
N MET A 20 -42.02 -37.79 3.69
CA MET A 20 -41.77 -38.17 5.08
C MET A 20 -40.69 -37.17 5.56
N PHE A 21 -41.03 -36.21 6.44
CA PHE A 21 -40.79 -36.27 7.89
C PHE A 21 -39.30 -36.57 8.21
N PHE A 22 -38.55 -35.87 9.05
CA PHE A 22 -38.78 -34.87 10.09
C PHE A 22 -37.39 -34.50 10.65
N PHE A 23 -37.16 -33.23 11.02
CA PHE A 23 -36.26 -32.72 12.07
C PHE A 23 -34.77 -33.11 12.19
N LEU A 24 -34.05 -32.13 12.74
CA LEU A 24 -32.82 -32.22 13.54
C LEU A 24 -31.47 -32.04 12.79
N CYS A 25 -30.94 -30.82 12.81
CA CYS A 25 -29.74 -30.48 13.59
C CYS A 25 -29.30 -29.03 13.28
N LEU A 26 -29.59 -28.12 14.21
CA LEU A 26 -28.78 -26.93 14.43
C LEU A 26 -27.42 -27.41 14.96
N ALA A 27 -26.46 -27.61 14.07
CA ALA A 27 -25.06 -27.76 14.42
C ALA A 27 -24.31 -26.63 13.73
N GLY A 28 -23.70 -25.76 14.53
CA GLY A 28 -22.90 -24.67 14.04
C GLY A 28 -21.76 -25.19 13.17
N ALA A 29 -21.67 -24.66 11.97
CA ALA A 29 -20.38 -24.38 11.37
C ALA A 29 -20.26 -22.85 11.40
N ALA A 30 -19.65 -22.33 12.46
CA ALA A 30 -18.80 -21.17 12.25
C ALA A 30 -17.73 -21.68 11.26
N GLY A 31 -18.01 -21.51 9.97
CA GLY A 31 -17.02 -21.79 8.95
C GLY A 31 -15.82 -20.93 9.31
N GLU A 32 -14.70 -21.59 9.61
CA GLU A 32 -13.41 -20.94 9.60
C GLU A 32 -13.35 -20.17 8.28
N ALA A 33 -13.33 -18.83 8.39
CA ALA A 33 -13.09 -18.00 7.24
C ALA A 33 -11.71 -18.45 6.73
N HIS A 34 -11.70 -19.19 5.62
CA HIS A 34 -10.49 -19.45 4.86
C HIS A 34 -9.99 -18.08 4.40
N THR A 35 -9.19 -17.41 5.22
CA THR A 35 -8.48 -16.21 4.81
C THR A 35 -7.47 -16.67 3.78
N ASN A 36 -7.56 -16.16 2.56
CA ASN A 36 -6.57 -16.43 1.53
C ASN A 36 -5.17 -16.18 2.12
N PRO A 37 -4.23 -17.14 2.00
CA PRO A 37 -2.90 -17.00 2.59
C PRO A 37 -2.10 -15.86 1.95
N ILE A 38 -2.56 -15.37 0.79
CA ILE A 38 -1.99 -14.26 0.03
C ILE A 38 -3.14 -13.34 -0.38
N VAL A 39 -3.04 -12.09 0.02
CA VAL A 39 -3.86 -10.97 -0.42
C VAL A 39 -2.90 -9.91 -0.93
N LEU A 40 -2.99 -9.56 -2.21
CA LEU A 40 -2.21 -8.48 -2.82
C LEU A 40 -3.16 -7.34 -3.15
N ASP A 41 -2.62 -6.12 -3.14
CA ASP A 41 -3.32 -4.96 -3.66
C ASP A 41 -3.06 -4.84 -5.16
N GLN A 42 -3.98 -4.20 -5.88
CA GLN A 42 -3.80 -3.85 -7.27
C GLN A 42 -4.42 -2.48 -7.49
N GLY A 43 -3.62 -1.58 -8.03
CA GLY A 43 -4.09 -0.29 -8.48
C GLY A 43 -4.98 -0.41 -9.72
N SER A 44 -5.29 0.75 -10.28
CA SER A 44 -6.10 0.87 -11.48
C SER A 44 -5.39 0.25 -12.69
N PRO A 45 -6.13 -0.31 -13.66
CA PRO A 45 -5.55 -0.76 -14.92
C PRO A 45 -4.98 0.42 -15.71
N VAL A 46 -3.74 0.27 -16.18
CA VAL A 46 -3.10 1.23 -17.09
C VAL A 46 -3.40 0.88 -18.55
N SER A 47 -3.62 1.88 -19.39
CA SER A 47 -3.84 1.67 -20.82
C SER A 47 -3.31 2.82 -21.67
N LEU A 48 -2.33 2.48 -22.53
CA LEU A 48 -1.76 3.38 -23.54
C LEU A 48 -2.75 3.75 -24.66
N LEU A 49 -3.82 2.97 -24.82
CA LEU A 49 -4.75 3.11 -25.96
C LEU A 49 -5.98 3.95 -25.64
N THR A 50 -6.31 4.07 -24.35
CA THR A 50 -7.51 4.78 -23.89
C THR A 50 -7.24 6.23 -23.55
N GLU A 51 -5.97 6.59 -23.35
CA GLU A 51 -5.56 7.94 -22.99
C GLU A 51 -4.91 8.68 -24.17
N ARG A 52 -5.11 10.00 -24.23
CA ARG A 52 -4.47 10.85 -25.23
C ARG A 52 -3.11 11.32 -24.70
N HIS A 53 -2.04 10.66 -25.12
CA HIS A 53 -0.68 11.12 -24.85
C HIS A 53 -0.31 12.28 -25.79
N VAL A 54 0.02 13.44 -25.23
CA VAL A 54 0.30 14.67 -25.98
C VAL A 54 1.80 14.96 -26.10
N SER A 55 2.65 14.16 -25.46
CA SER A 55 4.11 14.30 -25.47
C SER A 55 4.83 12.96 -25.20
N ASP A 56 6.10 12.88 -25.59
CA ASP A 56 6.96 11.73 -25.26
C ASP A 56 7.05 11.49 -23.75
N LYS A 57 7.03 12.55 -22.93
CA LYS A 57 6.99 12.45 -21.47
C LYS A 57 5.75 11.71 -20.97
N THR A 58 4.57 12.05 -21.51
CA THR A 58 3.32 11.37 -21.12
C THR A 58 3.27 9.91 -21.58
N VAL A 59 3.98 9.55 -22.65
CA VAL A 59 4.15 8.16 -23.07
C VAL A 59 5.12 7.43 -22.13
N LEU A 60 6.23 8.07 -21.77
CA LEU A 60 7.24 7.50 -20.88
C LEU A 60 6.68 7.20 -19.47
N ILE A 61 5.84 8.10 -18.94
CA ILE A 61 5.13 7.89 -17.67
C ILE A 61 4.22 6.64 -17.76
N ALA A 62 3.43 6.52 -18.83
CA ALA A 62 2.53 5.38 -18.99
C ALA A 62 3.29 4.05 -19.22
N LEU A 63 4.45 4.09 -19.90
CA LEU A 63 5.36 2.94 -19.97
C LEU A 63 5.92 2.58 -18.58
N GLY A 64 6.19 3.59 -17.76
CA GLY A 64 6.66 3.41 -16.39
C GLY A 64 5.61 2.74 -15.51
N GLU A 65 4.37 3.20 -15.60
CA GLU A 65 3.24 2.62 -14.89
C GLU A 65 2.99 1.16 -15.32
N LEU A 66 3.08 0.86 -16.61
CA LEU A 66 3.03 -0.52 -17.13
C LEU A 66 4.14 -1.40 -16.54
N ALA A 67 5.37 -0.89 -16.50
CA ALA A 67 6.50 -1.60 -15.92
C ALA A 67 6.34 -1.80 -14.40
N PHE A 68 5.85 -0.79 -13.69
CA PHE A 68 5.61 -0.78 -12.25
C PHE A 68 4.57 -1.83 -11.83
N LYS A 69 3.55 -2.03 -12.68
CA LYS A 69 2.48 -3.02 -12.49
C LYS A 69 2.85 -4.42 -13.01
N SER A 70 3.98 -4.57 -13.68
CA SER A 70 4.42 -5.85 -14.26
C SER A 70 5.14 -6.73 -13.23
N GLU A 71 4.75 -7.99 -13.15
CA GLU A 71 5.44 -9.00 -12.34
C GLU A 71 6.79 -9.41 -12.94
N VAL A 72 7.01 -9.19 -14.24
CA VAL A 72 8.19 -9.70 -14.98
C VAL A 72 9.50 -9.19 -14.39
N LEU A 73 9.55 -7.93 -13.95
CA LEU A 73 10.76 -7.36 -13.34
C LEU A 73 11.16 -8.07 -12.06
N LEU A 74 10.18 -8.53 -11.28
CA LEU A 74 10.39 -9.23 -10.02
C LEU A 74 10.16 -10.74 -10.15
N GLU A 75 9.94 -11.28 -11.35
CA GLU A 75 9.67 -12.72 -11.55
C GLU A 75 10.87 -13.58 -11.17
N ALA A 76 12.09 -13.06 -11.40
CA ALA A 76 13.32 -13.70 -10.96
C ALA A 76 13.53 -13.65 -9.42
N SER A 77 12.69 -12.92 -8.68
CA SER A 77 12.75 -12.87 -7.23
C SER A 77 12.51 -14.24 -6.61
N ARG A 78 13.05 -14.45 -5.41
CA ARG A 78 12.94 -15.72 -4.68
C ARG A 78 11.58 -15.93 -4.02
N SER A 79 10.53 -15.28 -4.53
CA SER A 79 9.20 -15.17 -3.92
C SER A 79 8.44 -16.50 -3.73
N PHE A 80 9.08 -17.67 -3.89
CA PHE A 80 8.53 -19.00 -3.66
C PHE A 80 7.14 -19.21 -4.28
N GLY A 81 6.91 -18.63 -5.47
CA GLY A 81 5.64 -18.70 -6.20
C GLY A 81 4.65 -17.57 -5.88
N VAL A 82 5.03 -16.57 -5.08
CA VAL A 82 4.28 -15.31 -4.96
C VAL A 82 4.73 -14.40 -6.10
N HIS A 83 3.83 -14.13 -7.04
CA HIS A 83 4.09 -13.17 -8.10
C HIS A 83 3.75 -11.78 -7.59
N VAL A 84 4.75 -10.90 -7.50
CA VAL A 84 4.60 -9.52 -7.03
C VAL A 84 5.11 -8.55 -8.09
N SER A 85 4.53 -7.37 -8.11
CA SER A 85 5.03 -6.19 -8.80
C SER A 85 5.22 -5.06 -7.79
N CYS A 86 5.77 -3.92 -8.21
CA CYS A 86 5.84 -2.74 -7.35
C CYS A 86 4.43 -2.32 -6.88
N ASP A 87 3.44 -2.44 -7.77
CA ASP A 87 2.03 -2.14 -7.52
C ASP A 87 1.35 -3.07 -6.51
N SER A 88 1.88 -4.29 -6.32
CA SER A 88 1.36 -5.22 -5.29
C SER A 88 1.49 -4.64 -3.87
N CYS A 89 2.56 -3.87 -3.64
CA CYS A 89 2.82 -3.18 -2.38
C CYS A 89 2.37 -1.71 -2.45
N HIS A 90 2.64 -1.04 -3.56
CA HIS A 90 2.38 0.39 -3.76
C HIS A 90 1.28 0.63 -4.80
N PRO A 91 0.01 0.28 -4.53
CA PRO A 91 -1.06 0.34 -5.52
C PRO A 91 -1.28 1.77 -6.02
N ASP A 92 -1.14 1.99 -7.33
CA ASP A 92 -1.15 3.30 -7.99
C ASP A 92 -0.15 4.31 -7.38
N GLY A 93 0.93 3.80 -6.76
CA GLY A 93 1.93 4.59 -6.04
C GLY A 93 1.53 4.99 -4.61
N GLY A 94 0.36 4.55 -4.15
CA GLY A 94 -0.10 4.75 -2.78
C GLY A 94 0.54 3.78 -1.78
N THR A 95 -0.04 3.75 -0.59
CA THR A 95 0.18 2.68 0.40
C THR A 95 -0.97 1.68 0.31
N THR A 96 -0.80 0.50 0.92
CA THR A 96 -1.84 -0.52 1.02
C THR A 96 -2.17 -0.83 2.47
N LYS A 97 -3.45 -1.05 2.75
CA LYS A 97 -3.95 -1.64 4.01
C LYS A 97 -4.50 -3.06 3.81
N LEU A 98 -4.41 -3.57 2.59
CA LEU A 98 -4.96 -4.86 2.18
C LEU A 98 -3.89 -5.94 2.05
N LEU A 99 -2.69 -5.58 1.60
CA LEU A 99 -1.61 -6.53 1.41
C LEU A 99 -1.38 -7.38 2.66
N PHE A 100 -1.41 -8.70 2.49
CA PHE A 100 -1.12 -9.66 3.53
C PHE A 100 -0.63 -10.96 2.91
N ILE A 101 0.59 -11.37 3.27
CA ILE A 101 1.15 -12.66 2.89
C ILE A 101 1.46 -13.43 4.16
N GLN A 102 0.81 -14.57 4.36
CA GLN A 102 1.01 -15.40 5.55
C GLN A 102 2.50 -15.81 5.65
N GLY A 103 3.10 -15.51 6.80
CA GLY A 103 4.52 -15.76 7.06
C GLY A 103 5.46 -14.63 6.66
N LEU A 104 4.98 -13.62 5.92
CA LEU A 104 5.74 -12.39 5.62
C LEU A 104 5.07 -11.15 6.19
N SER A 105 3.78 -11.18 6.48
CA SER A 105 3.02 -10.06 7.05
C SER A 105 2.65 -10.35 8.49
N GLY A 106 2.86 -9.37 9.37
CA GLY A 106 2.37 -9.44 10.76
C GLY A 106 0.91 -9.00 10.88
N LYS A 107 0.50 -8.06 10.01
CA LYS A 107 -0.86 -7.52 9.88
C LYS A 107 -1.06 -6.99 8.44
N PRO A 108 -2.30 -6.74 7.99
CA PRO A 108 -2.54 -6.13 6.68
C PRO A 108 -1.79 -4.81 6.50
N GLY A 109 -1.23 -4.58 5.32
CA GLY A 109 -0.39 -3.43 4.97
C GLY A 109 1.07 -3.51 5.43
N THR A 110 1.51 -4.67 5.94
CA THR A 110 2.92 -4.88 6.34
C THR A 110 3.52 -6.06 5.62
N ILE A 111 4.83 -6.02 5.38
CA ILE A 111 5.58 -7.11 4.76
C ILE A 111 7.03 -7.10 5.22
N ASP A 112 7.55 -8.28 5.51
CA ASP A 112 8.96 -8.54 5.80
C ASP A 112 9.69 -8.73 4.48
N ILE A 113 10.26 -7.62 3.99
CA ILE A 113 11.08 -7.59 2.77
C ILE A 113 12.47 -8.19 2.98
N THR A 114 12.86 -8.47 4.23
CA THR A 114 14.15 -9.09 4.58
C THR A 114 14.06 -10.60 4.73
N ASN A 115 12.88 -11.19 4.59
CA ASN A 115 12.72 -12.64 4.56
C ASN A 115 13.34 -13.25 3.30
N ARG A 116 13.91 -14.47 3.38
CA ARG A 116 14.43 -15.21 2.21
C ARG A 116 13.45 -15.43 1.06
N ALA A 117 12.15 -15.29 1.31
CA ALA A 117 11.15 -15.29 0.26
C ALA A 117 11.25 -14.04 -0.60
N MET A 118 11.49 -12.86 -0.01
CA MET A 118 11.47 -11.60 -0.73
C MET A 118 12.86 -11.19 -1.23
N THR A 119 13.91 -11.45 -0.44
CA THR A 119 15.25 -10.90 -0.70
C THR A 119 16.34 -11.94 -0.95
N LEU A 120 17.44 -11.47 -1.54
CA LEU A 120 18.71 -12.18 -1.62
C LEU A 120 19.47 -12.20 -0.28
N TYR A 121 19.17 -11.27 0.64
CA TYR A 121 19.94 -11.06 1.87
C TYR A 121 19.05 -11.19 3.13
N GLU A 122 18.80 -12.42 3.57
CA GLU A 122 17.97 -12.69 4.76
C GLU A 122 18.66 -12.28 6.08
N ASP A 123 17.91 -11.61 6.97
CA ASP A 123 18.41 -11.16 8.28
C ASP A 123 18.07 -12.11 9.46
N GLY A 124 17.24 -13.13 9.20
CA GLY A 124 16.84 -14.16 10.16
C GLY A 124 15.80 -13.71 11.19
N SER A 125 15.24 -12.52 11.05
CA SER A 125 14.22 -11.95 11.94
C SER A 125 12.88 -11.86 11.22
N PHE A 126 11.78 -12.00 11.97
CA PHE A 126 10.45 -11.67 11.44
C PHE A 126 10.09 -10.25 11.86
N ASN A 127 10.29 -9.30 10.94
CA ASN A 127 10.22 -7.86 11.18
C ASN A 127 9.44 -7.14 10.07
N PRO A 128 8.16 -7.51 9.85
CA PRO A 128 7.34 -6.91 8.80
C PRO A 128 7.19 -5.41 9.01
N VAL A 129 7.49 -4.65 7.96
CA VAL A 129 7.43 -3.18 7.96
C VAL A 129 6.21 -2.68 7.21
N ASN A 130 5.75 -1.47 7.53
CA ASN A 130 4.65 -0.80 6.83
C ASN A 130 5.04 -0.43 5.39
N VAL A 131 4.16 -0.65 4.41
CA VAL A 131 4.43 -0.22 3.03
C VAL A 131 4.24 1.30 2.90
N PRO A 132 5.27 2.10 2.58
CA PRO A 132 5.11 3.54 2.48
C PRO A 132 4.33 3.94 1.22
N SER A 133 3.71 5.11 1.23
CA SER A 133 3.26 5.75 -0.02
C SER A 133 4.49 6.31 -0.75
N ILE A 134 4.50 6.24 -2.08
CA ILE A 134 5.53 6.87 -2.92
C ILE A 134 5.05 8.18 -3.57
N PHE A 135 3.86 8.66 -3.19
CA PHE A 135 3.39 9.98 -3.59
C PHE A 135 4.37 11.09 -3.20
N GLY A 136 4.70 11.94 -4.17
CA GLY A 136 5.60 13.06 -3.97
C GLY A 136 7.07 12.67 -3.79
N ALA A 137 7.46 11.41 -4.06
CA ALA A 137 8.83 10.92 -3.84
C ALA A 137 9.91 11.78 -4.52
N ARG A 138 9.63 12.42 -5.66
CA ARG A 138 10.56 13.37 -6.31
C ARG A 138 11.05 14.51 -5.39
N HIS A 139 10.33 14.80 -4.31
CA HIS A 139 10.62 15.89 -3.38
C HIS A 139 11.27 15.44 -2.07
N THR A 140 11.47 14.14 -1.87
CA THR A 140 11.92 13.57 -0.59
C THR A 140 13.23 12.78 -0.69
N PRO A 141 14.31 13.31 -1.31
CA PRO A 141 15.62 12.70 -1.14
C PRO A 141 16.14 12.91 0.29
N PRO A 142 17.01 12.02 0.82
CA PRO A 142 17.50 10.79 0.20
C PRO A 142 16.46 9.65 0.25
N TYR A 143 16.70 8.58 -0.52
CA TYR A 143 15.78 7.45 -0.67
C TYR A 143 16.21 6.22 0.15
N SER A 144 15.28 5.27 0.33
CA SER A 144 15.24 4.20 1.36
C SER A 144 14.91 4.70 2.77
N ARG A 145 14.37 3.82 3.64
CA ARG A 145 14.16 4.14 5.08
C ARG A 145 15.44 4.56 5.79
N SER A 146 16.59 4.10 5.29
CA SER A 146 17.90 4.45 5.82
C SER A 146 18.51 5.68 5.17
N GLY A 147 17.85 6.34 4.20
CA GLY A 147 18.35 7.55 3.53
C GLY A 147 19.73 7.39 2.88
N ASN A 148 19.98 6.25 2.23
CA ASN A 148 21.30 5.90 1.66
C ASN A 148 21.44 6.21 0.17
N PHE A 149 20.35 6.51 -0.53
CA PHE A 149 20.36 6.71 -1.98
C PHE A 149 20.13 8.18 -2.34
N PRO A 150 21.02 8.81 -3.12
CA PRO A 150 20.87 10.22 -3.49
C PRO A 150 19.86 10.45 -4.62
N THR A 151 19.52 9.42 -5.39
CA THR A 151 18.62 9.54 -6.55
C THR A 151 17.55 8.44 -6.54
N LEU A 152 16.35 8.75 -7.05
CA LEU A 152 15.29 7.75 -7.23
C LEU A 152 15.79 6.63 -8.13
N ARG A 153 16.47 6.98 -9.23
CA ARG A 153 17.01 6.00 -10.17
C ARG A 153 17.88 4.93 -9.51
N ASP A 154 18.83 5.33 -8.66
CA ASP A 154 19.73 4.39 -7.99
C ASP A 154 18.95 3.50 -7.00
N PHE A 155 17.98 4.09 -6.29
CA PHE A 155 17.14 3.37 -5.36
C PHE A 155 16.21 2.38 -6.07
N THR A 156 15.50 2.79 -7.11
CA THR A 156 14.59 1.94 -7.90
C THR A 156 15.35 0.76 -8.51
N ARG A 157 16.55 0.97 -9.05
CA ARG A 157 17.40 -0.14 -9.52
C ARG A 157 17.81 -1.06 -8.37
N PHE A 158 18.23 -0.50 -7.23
CA PHE A 158 18.61 -1.29 -6.06
C PHE A 158 17.45 -2.16 -5.57
N VAL A 159 16.24 -1.60 -5.46
CA VAL A 159 15.04 -2.35 -5.06
C VAL A 159 14.83 -3.55 -6.00
N VAL A 160 14.84 -3.31 -7.32
CA VAL A 160 14.64 -4.39 -8.29
C VAL A 160 15.71 -5.48 -8.16
N VAL A 161 16.99 -5.10 -8.20
CA VAL A 161 18.09 -6.06 -8.41
C VAL A 161 18.66 -6.61 -7.11
N GLU A 162 18.89 -5.76 -6.12
CA GLU A 162 19.60 -6.12 -4.89
C GLU A 162 18.63 -6.49 -3.77
N GLU A 163 17.52 -5.75 -3.62
CA GLU A 163 16.54 -6.02 -2.57
C GLU A 163 15.69 -7.24 -2.93
N PHE A 164 15.12 -7.29 -4.14
CA PHE A 164 14.22 -8.38 -4.56
C PHE A 164 14.89 -9.46 -5.44
N GLY A 165 16.11 -9.26 -5.92
CA GLY A 165 16.77 -10.24 -6.81
C GLY A 165 16.12 -10.38 -8.19
N GLY A 166 15.44 -9.33 -8.65
CA GLY A 166 14.77 -9.25 -9.94
C GLY A 166 15.71 -9.10 -11.13
N ILE A 167 15.12 -8.86 -12.30
CA ILE A 167 15.83 -8.69 -13.57
C ILE A 167 16.37 -7.27 -13.67
N GLU A 168 17.64 -7.11 -14.04
CA GLU A 168 18.23 -5.80 -14.37
C GLU A 168 17.37 -5.06 -15.41
N PRO A 169 16.75 -3.91 -15.06
CA PRO A 169 15.93 -3.19 -16.00
C PRO A 169 16.78 -2.64 -17.15
N GLY A 170 16.26 -2.73 -18.39
CA GLY A 170 16.85 -2.00 -19.51
C GLY A 170 16.81 -0.49 -19.25
N VAL A 171 17.72 0.27 -19.87
CA VAL A 171 17.86 1.73 -19.65
C VAL A 171 16.51 2.46 -19.81
N LEU A 172 15.77 2.18 -20.88
CA LEU A 172 14.45 2.78 -21.12
C LEU A 172 13.42 2.37 -20.06
N THR A 173 13.44 1.12 -19.59
CA THR A 173 12.53 0.65 -18.54
C THR A 173 12.81 1.36 -17.22
N LEU A 174 14.08 1.53 -16.85
CA LEU A 174 14.44 2.28 -15.64
C LEU A 174 14.09 3.77 -15.76
N ASP A 175 14.34 4.39 -16.92
CA ASP A 175 13.91 5.78 -17.19
C ASP A 175 12.40 5.92 -17.06
N ALA A 176 11.64 4.95 -17.58
CA ALA A 176 10.19 4.95 -17.52
C ALA A 176 9.67 4.80 -16.08
N LEU A 177 10.21 3.84 -15.30
CA LEU A 177 9.87 3.65 -13.89
C LEU A 177 10.08 4.95 -13.09
N VAL A 178 11.26 5.56 -13.22
CA VAL A 178 11.57 6.82 -12.53
C VAL A 178 10.63 7.94 -12.99
N ALA A 179 10.33 8.04 -14.29
CA ALA A 179 9.39 9.04 -14.79
C ALA A 179 7.98 8.87 -14.20
N TYR A 180 7.52 7.63 -14.01
CA TYR A 180 6.27 7.34 -13.32
C TYR A 180 6.32 7.74 -11.85
N GLU A 181 7.34 7.29 -11.10
CA GLU A 181 7.53 7.65 -9.69
C GLU A 181 7.59 9.16 -9.47
N GLU A 182 8.28 9.90 -10.35
CA GLU A 182 8.35 11.36 -10.28
C GLU A 182 7.01 12.03 -10.62
N SER A 183 6.18 11.40 -11.44
CA SER A 183 4.87 11.95 -11.81
C SER A 183 3.85 11.93 -10.68
N LEU A 184 4.07 11.06 -9.68
CA LEU A 184 3.19 10.90 -8.53
C LEU A 184 3.28 12.13 -7.62
N ASN A 185 2.16 12.84 -7.50
CA ASN A 185 2.04 14.00 -6.63
C ASN A 185 1.57 13.59 -5.24
N PHE A 186 1.96 14.36 -4.22
CA PHE A 186 1.22 14.35 -2.95
C PHE A 186 -0.28 14.53 -3.20
N LEU A 187 -1.10 13.96 -2.32
CA LEU A 187 -2.53 14.19 -2.39
C LEU A 187 -2.84 15.67 -2.25
N GLN A 188 -3.90 16.10 -2.95
CA GLN A 188 -4.36 17.47 -2.86
C GLN A 188 -4.80 17.76 -1.42
N ASN A 189 -4.20 18.79 -0.85
CA ASN A 189 -4.54 19.29 0.47
C ASN A 189 -4.78 20.80 0.37
N SER A 190 -6.04 21.22 0.40
CA SER A 190 -6.41 22.63 0.33
C SER A 190 -6.09 23.43 1.59
N MET A 191 -5.73 22.74 2.68
CA MET A 191 -5.44 23.37 3.98
C MET A 191 -3.98 23.82 4.11
N ILE A 192 -3.09 23.41 3.20
CA ILE A 192 -1.68 23.76 3.20
C ILE A 192 -1.29 24.27 1.80
N ASN A 193 -0.60 25.42 1.72
CA ASN A 193 -0.11 25.97 0.46
C ASN A 193 1.15 25.24 -0.04
N GLU A 194 1.74 25.73 -1.14
CA GLU A 194 2.94 25.13 -1.74
C GLU A 194 4.16 25.28 -0.81
N GLU A 195 4.17 26.29 0.07
CA GLU A 195 5.22 26.57 1.04
C GLU A 195 5.13 25.75 2.33
N GLY A 196 4.09 24.91 2.48
CA GLY A 196 3.86 24.11 3.68
C GLY A 196 3.14 24.85 4.82
N GLU A 197 2.66 26.07 4.58
CA GLU A 197 1.96 26.91 5.54
C GLU A 197 0.44 26.70 5.46
N LEU A 198 -0.27 26.98 6.55
CA LEU A 198 -1.73 26.90 6.55
C LEU A 198 -2.37 27.89 5.56
N SER A 199 -3.25 27.38 4.70
CA SER A 199 -4.02 28.18 3.76
C SER A 199 -4.93 29.20 4.47
N VAL A 200 -5.22 30.31 3.77
CA VAL A 200 -6.19 31.31 4.22
C VAL A 200 -7.55 30.64 4.47
N GLY A 201 -8.15 30.91 5.63
CA GLY A 201 -9.42 30.30 6.04
C GLY A 201 -9.28 29.01 6.85
N SER A 202 -8.06 28.58 7.17
CA SER A 202 -7.82 27.47 8.10
C SER A 202 -8.50 27.70 9.45
N SER A 203 -9.03 26.61 10.03
CA SER A 203 -9.76 26.65 11.30
C SER A 203 -8.87 27.12 12.46
N ASP A 204 -9.48 27.61 13.54
CA ASP A 204 -8.72 27.98 14.73
C ASP A 204 -8.04 26.77 15.39
N SER A 205 -8.58 25.55 15.22
CA SER A 205 -7.89 24.33 15.66
C SER A 205 -6.62 24.06 14.86
N ALA A 206 -6.65 24.24 13.54
CA ALA A 206 -5.47 24.09 12.69
C ALA A 206 -4.38 25.10 13.07
N LYS A 207 -4.74 26.37 13.25
CA LYS A 207 -3.81 27.43 13.69
C LYS A 207 -3.15 27.13 15.03
N ARG A 208 -3.92 26.59 16.00
CA ARG A 208 -3.34 26.12 17.27
C ARG A 208 -2.39 24.93 17.06
N GLY A 209 -2.74 24.01 16.16
CA GLY A 209 -1.87 22.89 15.77
C GLY A 209 -0.53 23.36 15.18
N GLU A 210 -0.56 24.33 14.25
CA GLU A 210 0.65 24.94 13.69
C GLU A 210 1.51 25.60 14.77
N GLN A 211 0.91 26.35 15.70
CA GLN A 211 1.65 26.92 16.82
C GLN A 211 2.34 25.86 17.68
N LEU A 212 1.68 24.71 17.91
CA LEU A 212 2.29 23.58 18.62
C LEU A 212 3.40 22.91 17.80
N PHE A 213 3.22 22.82 16.48
CA PHE A 213 4.22 22.26 15.56
C PHE A 213 5.55 23.04 15.60
N TRP A 214 5.45 24.37 15.77
CA TRP A 214 6.60 25.26 15.92
C TRP A 214 7.06 25.48 17.36
N LYS A 215 6.40 24.86 18.34
CA LYS A 215 6.72 25.04 19.76
C LYS A 215 7.84 24.08 20.19
N PRO A 216 8.90 24.57 20.86
CA PRO A 216 9.91 23.72 21.46
C PRO A 216 9.32 22.73 22.48
N PHE A 217 9.84 21.52 22.51
CA PHE A 217 9.39 20.47 23.44
C PHE A 217 9.72 20.80 24.90
N SER A 218 10.83 21.51 25.16
CA SER A 218 11.18 22.03 26.49
C SER A 218 11.81 23.41 26.41
N LYS A 219 12.06 24.06 27.56
CA LYS A 219 12.75 25.36 27.58
C LYS A 219 14.26 25.21 27.37
N GLU A 220 14.78 24.04 27.70
CA GLU A 220 16.19 23.69 27.69
C GLU A 220 16.63 23.12 26.34
N MET A 221 15.69 22.60 25.53
CA MET A 221 15.93 22.01 24.22
C MET A 221 15.02 22.67 23.16
N ASP A 222 15.62 23.45 22.25
CA ASP A 222 14.92 24.10 21.12
C ASP A 222 14.65 23.13 19.94
N VAL A 223 14.30 21.89 20.27
CA VAL A 223 13.80 20.91 19.29
C VAL A 223 12.28 20.99 19.29
N LYS A 224 11.71 21.07 18.09
CA LYS A 224 10.28 21.16 17.79
C LYS A 224 9.96 20.21 16.63
N CYS A 225 8.68 20.00 16.33
CA CYS A 225 8.29 19.15 15.19
C CYS A 225 8.92 19.66 13.88
N ALA A 226 8.86 20.97 13.67
CA ALA A 226 9.43 21.65 12.50
C ALA A 226 10.98 21.63 12.43
N THR A 227 11.69 21.14 13.46
CA THR A 227 13.15 21.01 13.41
C THR A 227 13.58 19.94 12.41
N CYS A 228 12.84 18.83 12.34
CA CYS A 228 13.10 17.74 11.40
C CYS A 228 12.06 17.72 10.28
N HIS A 229 10.80 18.03 10.58
CA HIS A 229 9.73 18.07 9.58
C HIS A 229 9.51 19.49 9.06
N ASP A 230 10.49 20.04 8.32
CA ASP A 230 10.44 21.41 7.80
C ASP A 230 9.30 21.57 6.77
N PRO A 231 8.27 22.39 7.03
CA PRO A 231 7.16 22.59 6.10
C PRO A 231 7.60 23.03 4.69
N LYS A 232 8.67 23.83 4.59
CA LYS A 232 9.20 24.31 3.30
C LYS A 232 9.85 23.21 2.48
N GLY A 233 10.37 22.18 3.14
CA GLY A 233 10.98 21.00 2.55
C GLY A 233 10.01 19.84 2.41
N PHE A 234 8.70 20.09 2.23
CA PHE A 234 7.68 19.04 2.21
C PHE A 234 7.65 18.19 3.48
N PHE A 235 7.90 18.81 4.63
CA PHE A 235 7.91 18.18 5.95
C PHE A 235 9.01 17.12 6.13
N VAL A 236 10.17 17.31 5.47
CA VAL A 236 11.40 16.53 5.68
C VAL A 236 12.61 17.45 5.79
N ASP A 237 13.65 17.00 6.49
CA ASP A 237 14.96 17.66 6.56
C ASP A 237 16.06 16.93 5.78
N GLY A 238 15.75 15.77 5.20
CA GLY A 238 16.68 14.91 4.48
C GLY A 238 17.81 14.35 5.37
N LYS A 239 17.56 14.24 6.67
CA LYS A 239 18.52 13.71 7.65
C LYS A 239 17.95 12.51 8.39
N LYS A 240 18.87 11.74 8.94
CA LYS A 240 18.58 10.54 9.71
C LYS A 240 18.64 10.83 11.21
N HIS A 241 17.68 10.30 11.95
CA HIS A 241 17.57 10.48 13.40
C HIS A 241 17.17 9.17 14.06
N ASP A 242 17.66 8.95 15.28
CA ASP A 242 17.07 8.00 16.23
C ASP A 242 16.23 8.82 17.22
N ILE A 243 14.92 8.59 17.19
CA ILE A 243 13.96 9.29 18.06
C ILE A 243 13.66 8.52 19.36
N GLY A 244 14.55 7.60 19.74
CA GLY A 244 14.39 6.70 20.88
C GLY A 244 13.79 5.34 20.52
N THR A 245 13.81 4.97 19.24
CA THR A 245 13.39 3.66 18.75
C THR A 245 14.56 2.68 18.61
N GLY A 246 15.81 3.16 18.75
CA GLY A 246 17.02 2.34 18.64
C GLY A 246 17.48 2.12 17.20
N VAL A 247 16.82 2.74 16.22
CA VAL A 247 17.17 2.70 14.80
C VAL A 247 17.27 4.13 14.29
N THR A 248 18.36 4.42 13.58
CA THR A 248 18.50 5.70 12.88
C THR A 248 17.82 5.60 11.52
N VAL A 249 16.73 6.33 11.32
CA VAL A 249 15.95 6.34 10.08
C VAL A 249 15.90 7.75 9.50
N ASP A 250 15.78 7.85 8.18
CA ASP A 250 15.54 9.13 7.51
C ASP A 250 14.19 9.72 7.93
N THR A 251 14.12 11.05 8.10
CA THR A 251 12.89 11.74 8.48
C THR A 251 11.82 11.57 7.39
N PRO A 252 10.71 10.84 7.63
CA PRO A 252 9.67 10.68 6.63
C PRO A 252 8.88 11.98 6.46
N THR A 253 8.33 12.21 5.27
CA THR A 253 7.41 13.33 5.05
C THR A 253 6.13 13.16 5.87
N LEU A 254 5.61 14.27 6.40
CA LEU A 254 4.28 14.31 7.04
C LEU A 254 3.15 14.62 6.05
N ARG A 255 3.44 14.74 4.74
CA ARG A 255 2.40 14.79 3.72
C ARG A 255 1.63 13.47 3.72
N ASP A 256 0.32 13.56 3.54
CA ASP A 256 -0.58 12.43 3.37
C ASP A 256 -0.71 11.46 4.56
N LEU A 257 -0.28 11.85 5.78
CA LEU A 257 -0.37 11.03 7.00
C LEU A 257 -1.75 10.42 7.30
N LEU A 258 -2.83 11.05 6.85
CA LEU A 258 -4.18 10.54 7.08
C LEU A 258 -4.43 9.18 6.41
N ILE A 259 -3.68 8.84 5.36
CA ILE A 259 -3.86 7.59 4.62
C ILE A 259 -2.73 6.57 4.86
N THR A 260 -1.57 7.00 5.35
CA THR A 260 -0.35 6.18 5.46
C THR A 260 -0.15 5.45 6.79
N ALA A 261 -1.16 5.42 7.67
CA ALA A 261 -1.11 4.57 8.85
C ALA A 261 -0.93 3.09 8.46
N PRO A 262 -0.17 2.29 9.23
CA PRO A 262 0.45 2.61 10.52
C PRO A 262 1.73 3.46 10.39
N TYR A 263 2.07 4.16 11.48
CA TYR A 263 3.18 5.14 11.53
C TYR A 263 4.45 4.55 12.14
N MET A 264 5.54 5.29 12.00
CA MET A 264 6.91 4.87 12.32
C MET A 264 7.46 3.88 11.28
N HIS A 265 8.54 3.21 11.63
CA HIS A 265 9.35 2.38 10.73
C HIS A 265 8.97 0.89 10.81
N ASP A 266 8.11 0.51 11.75
CA ASP A 266 7.69 -0.84 12.12
C ASP A 266 6.16 -0.97 12.39
#